data_AF-A0A2H0SRC6-F1
#
_entry.id   AF-A0A2H0SRC6-F1
#
_cell.length_a   1.000
_cell.length_b   1.000
_cell.length_c   1.000
_cell.angle_alpha   90.00
_cell.angle_beta   90.00
_cell.angle_gamma   90.00
#
_symmetry.space_group_name_H-M   'P 1'
#
loop_
_entity.id
_entity.type
_entity.pdbx_description
1 polymer ?
#
loop_
_entity_poly.entity_id
_entity_poly.type
_entity_poly.pdbx_seq_one_letter_code
_entity_poly.pdbx_strand_id
1 'polypeptide(L)'
;MVVLEAGAVTTPGISTNMNMGLSGKHTNYCCLAEVLILAAHKHEHNFVINRATLQDIEHIRDKGENLGFTLARPQNEHGLVMPEHLAHVAQLAKKRCRI
;
A
#
# COMPACT_ATOMS: atom_id res chain seq x y z
N MET A 1 11.05 -7.75 -16.41
CA MET A 1 10.86 -6.48 -15.67
C MET A 1 9.84 -6.75 -14.59
N VAL A 2 10.12 -6.43 -13.33
CA VAL A 2 9.10 -6.54 -12.26
C VAL A 2 8.49 -5.16 -12.10
N VAL A 3 7.19 -5.07 -12.34
CA VAL A 3 6.35 -3.93 -12.00
C VAL A 3 5.57 -4.30 -10.76
N LEU A 4 5.45 -3.37 -9.81
CA LEU A 4 4.65 -3.52 -8.61
C LEU A 4 3.63 -2.38 -8.55
N GLU A 5 2.39 -2.70 -8.20
CA GLU A 5 1.39 -1.69 -7.83
C GLU A 5 1.89 -0.92 -6.61
N ALA A 6 2.09 0.38 -6.79
CA ALA A 6 2.40 1.28 -5.71
C ALA A 6 1.11 1.63 -4.93
N GLY A 7 1.24 1.80 -3.62
CA GLY A 7 0.14 2.33 -2.80
C GLY A 7 -1.03 1.36 -2.61
N ALA A 8 -0.79 0.04 -2.58
CA ALA A 8 -1.81 -0.93 -2.20
C ALA A 8 -1.69 -1.35 -0.72
N VAL A 9 -2.81 -1.41 -0.02
CA VAL A 9 -2.90 -1.79 1.40
C VAL A 9 -4.04 -2.78 1.63
N THR A 10 -3.87 -3.65 2.62
CA THR A 10 -4.93 -4.55 3.10
C THR A 10 -5.71 -3.84 4.19
N THR A 11 -7.03 -3.74 4.05
CA THR A 11 -7.96 -3.13 5.01
C THR A 11 -9.00 -4.16 5.44
N PRO A 12 -8.76 -4.88 6.56
CA PRO A 12 -9.62 -6.00 6.97
C PRO A 12 -11.10 -5.61 7.09
N GLY A 13 -11.98 -6.43 6.52
CA GLY A 13 -13.43 -6.23 6.59
C GLY A 13 -13.98 -5.12 5.67
N ILE A 14 -13.11 -4.41 4.93
CA ILE A 14 -13.51 -3.35 4.00
C ILE A 14 -13.32 -3.86 2.57
N SER A 15 -14.42 -3.94 1.83
CA SER A 15 -14.42 -4.32 0.42
C SER A 15 -15.07 -3.21 -0.39
N THR A 16 -14.36 -2.73 -1.41
CA THR A 16 -14.95 -1.85 -2.42
C THR A 16 -15.71 -2.72 -3.41
N ASN A 17 -17.00 -2.46 -3.62
CA ASN A 17 -17.84 -3.18 -4.59
C ASN A 17 -17.52 -2.81 -6.05
N MET A 18 -16.27 -2.46 -6.34
CA MET A 18 -15.74 -2.09 -7.65
C MET A 18 -14.40 -2.81 -7.87
N ASN A 19 -14.13 -3.19 -9.12
CA ASN A 19 -12.86 -3.79 -9.49
C ASN A 19 -11.77 -2.71 -9.56
N MET A 20 -10.89 -2.68 -8.56
CA MET A 20 -9.76 -1.75 -8.51
C MET A 20 -8.48 -2.33 -9.14
N GLY A 21 -8.55 -3.48 -9.81
CA GLY A 21 -7.36 -4.16 -10.37
C GLY A 21 -6.42 -4.74 -9.30
N LEU A 22 -6.86 -4.79 -8.04
CA LEU A 22 -6.08 -5.30 -6.92
C LEU A 22 -6.42 -6.77 -6.67
N SER A 23 -5.40 -7.55 -6.32
CA SER A 23 -5.46 -9.02 -6.18
C SER A 23 -6.33 -9.54 -5.03
N GLY A 24 -6.75 -8.68 -4.09
CA GLY A 24 -7.46 -9.09 -2.88
C GLY A 24 -8.77 -8.34 -2.67
N LYS A 25 -9.79 -9.05 -2.18
CA LYS A 25 -11.14 -8.50 -1.88
C LYS A 25 -11.11 -7.34 -0.88
N HIS A 26 -10.14 -7.38 0.04
CA HIS A 26 -9.93 -6.37 1.08
C HIS A 26 -8.68 -5.54 0.83
N THR A 27 -8.20 -5.52 -0.42
CA THR A 27 -7.05 -4.71 -0.82
C THR A 27 -7.57 -3.43 -1.45
N ASN A 28 -7.09 -2.30 -0.94
CA ASN A 28 -7.50 -0.96 -1.36
C ASN A 28 -6.28 -0.09 -1.65
N TYR A 29 -6.50 1.00 -2.38
CA TYR A 29 -5.46 2.01 -2.56
C TYR A 29 -5.22 2.80 -1.27
N CYS A 30 -3.99 3.22 -1.04
CA CYS A 30 -3.57 3.93 0.16
C CYS A 30 -4.28 5.27 0.35
N CYS A 31 -4.67 5.94 -0.73
CA CYS A 31 -5.46 7.17 -0.66
C CYS A 31 -6.88 6.91 -0.10
N LEU A 32 -7.51 5.79 -0.46
CA LEU A 32 -8.78 5.39 0.13
C LEU A 32 -8.58 5.00 1.60
N ALA A 33 -7.51 4.27 1.91
CA ALA A 33 -7.19 3.90 3.28
C ALA A 33 -6.95 5.12 4.18
N GLU A 34 -6.30 6.17 3.68
CA GLU A 34 -6.14 7.44 4.38
C GLU A 34 -7.50 8.04 4.76
N VAL A 35 -8.43 8.14 3.80
CA VAL A 35 -9.79 8.64 4.07
C VAL A 35 -10.51 7.80 5.12
N LEU A 36 -10.38 6.47 5.06
CA LEU A 36 -10.99 5.55 6.03
C LEU A 36 -10.42 5.74 7.44
N ILE A 37 -9.10 5.90 7.56
CA ILE A 37 -8.42 6.16 8.83
C ILE A 37 -8.89 7.49 9.42
N LEU A 38 -8.91 8.56 8.61
CA LEU A 38 -9.34 9.89 9.05
C LEU A 38 -10.80 9.89 9.50
N ALA A 39 -11.69 9.22 8.74
CA ALA A 39 -13.10 9.09 9.08
C ALA A 39 -13.32 8.31 10.40
N ALA A 40 -12.58 7.21 10.61
CA ALA A 40 -12.66 6.42 11.85
C ALA A 40 -12.26 7.23 13.09
N HIS A 41 -11.38 8.21 12.92
CA HIS A 41 -10.94 9.11 13.98
C HIS A 41 -11.70 10.44 14.04
N LYS A 42 -12.79 10.60 13.28
CA LYS A 42 -13.57 11.84 13.19
C LYS A 42 -12.71 13.07 12.89
N HIS A 43 -11.72 12.91 12.02
CA HIS A 43 -10.91 14.03 11.57
C HIS A 43 -11.72 14.89 10.58
N GLU A 44 -11.94 16.16 10.90
CA GLU A 44 -12.87 17.03 10.16
C GLU A 44 -12.17 18.00 9.19
N HIS A 45 -10.83 18.02 9.18
CA HIS A 45 -10.04 18.96 8.40
C HIS A 45 -9.10 18.26 7.41
N ASN A 46 -8.39 19.05 6.60
CA ASN A 46 -7.40 18.52 5.68
C ASN A 46 -6.21 17.99 6.47
N PHE A 47 -5.88 16.70 6.29
CA PHE A 47 -4.76 16.08 6.98
C PHE A 47 -3.42 16.52 6.39
N VAL A 48 -3.23 16.34 5.08
CA VAL A 48 -2.05 16.84 4.34
C VAL A 48 -2.50 17.83 3.28
N ILE A 49 -1.95 19.05 3.33
CA ILE A 49 -2.06 20.04 2.24
C ILE A 49 -0.67 20.21 1.64
N ASN A 50 -0.55 20.05 0.32
CA ASN A 50 0.69 20.05 -0.45
C ASN A 50 1.60 18.83 -0.20
N ARG A 51 2.46 18.87 0.81
CA ARG A 51 3.54 17.88 0.99
C ARG A 51 3.46 17.27 2.38
N ALA A 52 3.35 15.95 2.43
CA ALA A 52 3.44 15.20 3.67
C ALA A 52 4.85 15.31 4.29
N THR A 53 4.89 15.47 5.60
CA THR A 53 6.11 15.33 6.41
C THR A 53 6.28 13.87 6.84
N LEU A 54 7.47 13.52 7.33
CA LEU A 54 7.70 12.20 7.93
C LEU A 54 6.81 11.96 9.15
N GLN A 55 6.52 13.01 9.91
CA GLN A 55 5.63 12.95 11.07
C GLN A 55 4.18 12.63 10.66
N ASP A 56 3.70 13.20 9.55
CA ASP A 56 2.36 12.89 9.03
C ASP A 56 2.27 11.42 8.59
N ILE A 57 3.34 10.90 7.98
CA ILE A 57 3.44 9.50 7.55
C ILE A 57 3.42 8.55 8.76
N GLU A 58 4.20 8.85 9.81
CA GLU A 58 4.20 8.06 11.04
C GLU A 58 2.84 8.12 11.72
N HIS A 59 2.22 9.30 11.77
CA HIS A 59 0.92 9.50 12.39
C HIS A 59 -0.19 8.68 11.70
N ILE A 60 -0.25 8.69 10.37
CA ILE A 60 -1.27 7.92 9.63
C ILE A 60 -0.96 6.41 9.67
N ARG A 61 0.33 6.03 9.67
CA ARG A 61 0.76 4.62 9.84
C ARG A 61 0.23 4.08 11.16
N ASP A 62 0.51 4.75 12.27
CA ASP A 62 0.15 4.27 13.60
C ASP A 62 -1.37 4.12 13.75
N LYS A 63 -2.14 5.06 13.20
CA LYS A 63 -3.61 4.95 13.16
C LYS A 63 -4.10 3.80 12.30
N GLY A 64 -3.50 3.60 11.12
CA GLY A 64 -3.81 2.48 10.25
C GLY A 64 -3.51 1.12 10.90
N GLU A 65 -2.36 0.98 11.54
CA GLU A 65 -1.97 -0.24 12.27
C GLU A 65 -2.95 -0.56 13.40
N ASN A 66 -3.41 0.45 14.15
CA ASN A 66 -4.43 0.29 15.18
C ASN A 66 -5.80 -0.18 14.64
N LEU A 67 -6.08 0.04 13.34
CA LEU A 67 -7.26 -0.46 12.64
C LEU A 67 -7.00 -1.80 11.92
N GLY A 68 -5.80 -2.37 12.08
CA GLY A 68 -5.38 -3.63 11.45
C GLY A 68 -5.00 -3.48 9.97
N PHE A 69 -4.75 -2.26 9.49
CA PHE A 69 -4.33 -2.06 8.10
C PHE A 69 -2.87 -2.47 7.94
N THR A 70 -2.55 -3.15 6.84
CA THR A 70 -1.18 -3.58 6.54
C THR A 70 -0.83 -3.28 5.08
N LEU A 71 0.47 -3.25 4.75
CA LEU A 71 0.87 -3.22 3.35
C LEU A 71 0.31 -4.44 2.62
N ALA A 72 -0.16 -4.23 1.38
CA ALA A 72 -0.59 -5.34 0.55
C ALA A 72 0.62 -6.19 0.12
N ARG A 73 0.36 -7.45 -0.22
CA ARG A 73 1.37 -8.29 -0.85
C ARG A 73 1.79 -7.68 -2.19
N PRO A 74 3.06 -7.83 -2.61
CA PRO A 74 3.52 -7.40 -3.92
C PRO A 74 2.63 -7.96 -5.03
N GLN A 75 2.15 -7.09 -5.91
CA GLN A 75 1.20 -7.43 -6.96
C GLN A 75 1.37 -6.51 -8.17
N ASN A 76 0.82 -6.90 -9.32
CA ASN A 76 0.74 -6.13 -10.56
C ASN A 76 -0.54 -6.49 -11.33
N GLU A 77 -0.67 -5.97 -12.56
CA GLU A 77 -1.78 -6.28 -13.48
C GLU A 77 -2.01 -7.78 -13.74
N HIS A 78 -1.00 -8.62 -13.51
CA HIS A 78 -1.08 -10.08 -13.66
C HIS A 78 -1.34 -10.83 -12.34
N GLY A 79 -1.46 -10.11 -11.23
CA GLY A 79 -1.73 -10.67 -9.90
C GLY A 79 -0.53 -10.59 -8.95
N LEU A 80 -0.46 -11.53 -8.01
CA LEU A 80 0.55 -11.51 -6.96
C LEU A 80 1.95 -11.82 -7.50
N VAL A 81 2.94 -11.02 -7.10
CA VAL A 81 4.35 -11.27 -7.37
C VAL A 81 4.94 -12.08 -6.22
N MET A 82 5.39 -13.29 -6.54
CA MET A 82 5.92 -14.21 -5.52
C MET A 82 7.33 -13.80 -5.04
N PRO A 83 7.69 -14.14 -3.79
CA PRO A 83 9.00 -13.79 -3.22
C PRO A 83 10.19 -14.28 -4.05
N GLU A 84 10.07 -15.43 -4.72
CA GLU A 84 11.13 -16.02 -5.54
C GLU A 84 11.43 -15.15 -6.76
N HIS A 85 10.40 -14.55 -7.35
CA HIS A 85 10.55 -13.63 -8.48
C HIS A 85 11.26 -12.33 -8.04
N LEU A 86 10.88 -11.81 -6.87
CA LEU A 86 11.55 -10.64 -6.29
C LEU A 86 13.02 -10.94 -5.97
N ALA A 87 13.30 -12.10 -5.38
CA ALA A 87 14.66 -12.54 -5.07
C ALA A 87 15.50 -12.69 -6.34
N HIS A 88 14.93 -13.28 -7.40
CA HIS A 88 15.61 -13.44 -8.69
C HIS A 88 15.98 -12.07 -9.29
N VAL A 89 15.04 -11.12 -9.32
CA VAL A 89 15.32 -9.77 -9.83
C VAL A 89 16.33 -9.03 -8.96
N ALA A 90 16.26 -9.15 -7.64
CA ALA A 90 17.23 -8.56 -6.72
C ALA A 90 18.65 -9.10 -6.96
N GLN A 91 18.80 -10.41 -7.23
CA GLN A 91 20.09 -11.01 -7.59
C GLN A 91 20.64 -10.45 -8.91
N LEU A 92 19.79 -10.31 -9.94
CA LEU A 92 20.19 -9.73 -11.22
C LEU A 92 20.62 -8.26 -11.09
N ALA A 93 19.89 -7.48 -10.28
CA ALA A 93 20.24 -6.09 -10.00
C ALA A 93 21.61 -5.97 -9.32
N LYS A 94 21.89 -6.82 -8.31
CA LYS A 94 23.21 -6.86 -7.64
C LYS A 94 24.36 -7.20 -8.59
N LYS A 95 24.13 -8.09 -9.57
CA LYS A 95 25.14 -8.41 -10.60
C LYS A 95 25.38 -7.24 -11.55
N ARG A 96 24.34 -6.47 -11.90
CA ARG A 96 24.45 -5.28 -12.78
C ARG A 96 25.05 -4.05 -12.10
N CYS A 97 24.85 -3.86 -10.80
CA CYS A 97 25.42 -2.72 -10.05
C CYS A 97 26.87 -2.94 -9.58
N ARG A 98 27.47 -4.11 -9.82
CA ARG A 98 28.91 -4.31 -9.69
C ARG A 98 29.59 -3.88 -11.00
N ILE A 99 29.70 -2.58 -11.21
CA ILE A 99 30.59 -1.92 -12.19
C ILE A 99 31.27 -0.78 -11.44
#